data_AF-A0A7Y4KTS6-F1
#
_entry.id   AF-A0A7Y4KTS6-F1
#
_cell.length_a   1.000
_cell.length_b   1.000
_cell.length_c   1.000
_cell.angle_alpha   90.00
_cell.angle_beta   90.00
_cell.angle_gamma   90.00
#
_symmetry.space_group_name_H-M   'P 1'
#
loop_
_entity.id
_entity.type
_entity.pdbx_description
1 polymer ?
#
loop_
_entity_poly.entity_id
_entity_poly.type
_entity_poly.pdbx_seq_one_letter_code
_entity_poly.pdbx_strand_id
1 'polypeptide(L)'
;VLNSTKGKKERIGRLVKMHSNHRQEVEELEAGELGAIVGLKLTTTGDTLSSEDNPIILEKMEFPDPVIEVAIEPKTKASQEKMGIALAKLAEEDPTFKTYTNQETGQTIIAGMGELHLEIIVDRLQREFKVECNVGKPQVAYKETIRKPVKAEGKFV
;
A
#
# COMPACT_ATOMS: atom_id res chain seq x y z
N VAL A 1 -12.42 18.50 -7.47
CA VAL A 1 -11.59 17.63 -8.34
C VAL A 1 -12.07 16.20 -8.15
N LEU A 2 -12.15 15.42 -9.22
CA LEU A 2 -12.60 14.03 -9.15
C LEU A 2 -11.37 13.12 -9.11
N ASN A 3 -11.30 12.21 -8.14
CA ASN A 3 -10.41 11.07 -8.25
C ASN A 3 -11.09 10.06 -9.18
N SER A 4 -10.59 9.98 -10.41
CA SER A 4 -11.18 9.13 -11.47
C SER A 4 -10.96 7.64 -11.22
N THR A 5 -9.95 7.27 -10.42
CA THR A 5 -9.72 5.87 -10.03
C THR A 5 -10.75 5.37 -9.02
N LYS A 6 -11.18 6.22 -8.09
CA LYS A 6 -12.11 5.86 -7.00
C LYS A 6 -13.53 6.43 -7.15
N GLY A 7 -13.75 7.30 -8.14
CA GLY A 7 -15.03 7.98 -8.38
C GLY A 7 -15.46 8.92 -7.24
N LYS A 8 -14.52 9.36 -6.40
CA LYS A 8 -14.80 10.22 -5.23
C LYS A 8 -14.32 11.64 -5.48
N LYS A 9 -15.10 12.62 -5.00
CA LYS A 9 -14.71 14.03 -5.06
C LYS A 9 -13.69 14.34 -3.96
N GLU A 10 -12.60 14.97 -4.38
CA GLU A 10 -11.53 15.46 -3.51
C GLU A 10 -11.48 17.00 -3.57
N ARG A 11 -11.17 17.61 -2.43
CA ARG A 11 -10.96 19.05 -2.30
C ARG A 11 -9.46 19.30 -2.19
N ILE A 12 -8.92 20.05 -3.15
CA ILE A 12 -7.53 20.53 -3.10
C ILE A 12 -7.46 21.60 -2.00
N GLY A 13 -6.56 21.40 -1.05
CA GLY A 13 -6.27 22.34 0.03
C GLY A 13 -5.16 23.29 -0.38
N ARG A 14 -3.93 22.97 0.01
CA ARG A 14 -2.75 23.77 -0.30
C ARG A 14 -1.86 23.06 -1.32
N LEU A 15 -1.28 23.84 -2.23
CA LEU A 15 -0.30 23.38 -3.20
C LEU A 15 1.08 23.87 -2.78
N VAL A 16 2.06 22.98 -2.80
CA VAL A 16 3.43 23.28 -2.39
C VAL A 16 4.40 22.78 -3.45
N LYS A 17 5.23 23.66 -3.99
CA LYS A 17 6.42 23.26 -4.75
C LYS A 17 7.57 23.05 -3.78
N MET A 18 8.20 21.88 -3.89
CA MET A 18 9.38 21.52 -3.11
C MET A 18 10.62 21.88 -3.94
N HIS A 19 11.38 22.86 -3.49
CA HIS A 19 12.73 23.13 -4.00
C HIS A 19 13.77 22.50 -3.07
N SER A 20 15.03 22.46 -3.49
CA SER A 20 16.12 21.76 -2.78
C SER A 20 16.26 22.12 -1.29
N ASN A 21 15.90 23.33 -0.90
CA ASN A 21 16.03 23.82 0.48
C ASN A 21 14.85 24.66 0.98
N HIS A 22 13.83 24.91 0.15
CA HIS A 22 12.70 25.74 0.52
C HIS A 22 11.39 25.15 0.01
N ARG A 23 10.34 25.35 0.81
CA ARG A 23 8.96 25.01 0.45
C ARG A 23 8.28 26.29 0.01
N GLN A 24 7.80 26.34 -1.22
CA GLN A 24 7.04 27.47 -1.75
C GLN A 24 5.57 27.06 -1.88
N GLU A 25 4.69 27.72 -1.14
CA GLU A 25 3.25 27.61 -1.38
C GLU A 25 2.95 28.31 -2.71
N VAL A 26 2.24 27.61 -3.60
CA VAL A 26 1.84 28.13 -4.92
C VAL A 26 0.31 28.09 -5.01
N GLU A 27 -0.27 28.99 -5.79
CA GLU A 27 -1.74 29.01 -6.00
C GLU A 27 -2.18 28.09 -7.14
N GLU A 28 -1.30 27.86 -8.11
CA GLU A 28 -1.56 27.00 -9.27
C GLU A 28 -0.33 26.15 -9.65
N LEU A 29 -0.59 25.00 -10.30
CA LEU A 29 0.40 24.13 -10.90
C LEU A 29 0.04 23.95 -12.38
N GLU A 30 0.99 24.21 -13.27
CA GLU A 30 0.79 24.03 -14.70
C GLU A 30 1.15 22.61 -15.17
N ALA A 31 0.73 22.27 -16.40
CA ALA A 31 1.05 20.99 -17.00
C ALA A 31 2.57 20.80 -17.14
N GLY A 32 3.08 19.68 -16.61
CA GLY A 32 4.51 19.36 -16.61
C GLY A 32 5.24 19.75 -15.32
N GLU A 33 4.58 20.43 -14.39
CA GLU A 33 5.16 20.75 -13.08
C GLU A 33 4.91 19.65 -12.05
N LEU A 34 5.87 19.48 -11.14
CA LEU A 34 5.75 18.57 -9.99
C LEU A 34 5.54 19.38 -8.72
N GLY A 35 4.42 19.14 -8.05
CA GLY A 35 4.08 19.77 -6.77
C GLY A 35 3.38 18.78 -5.84
N ALA A 36 3.33 19.13 -4.56
CA ALA A 36 2.66 18.37 -3.53
C ALA A 36 1.32 19.03 -3.17
N ILE A 37 0.27 18.22 -3.08
CA ILE A 37 -1.05 18.65 -2.59
C ILE A 37 -1.19 18.23 -1.14
N VAL A 38 -1.47 19.18 -0.26
CA VAL A 38 -1.74 18.92 1.16
C VAL A 38 -3.25 18.86 1.39
N GLY A 39 -3.71 17.80 2.06
CA GLY A 39 -5.10 17.65 2.50
C GLY A 39 -5.96 16.67 1.68
N LEU A 40 -5.34 15.85 0.83
CA LEU A 40 -6.02 14.73 0.17
C LEU A 40 -6.42 13.68 1.22
N LYS A 41 -7.63 13.14 1.12
CA LYS A 41 -8.16 12.20 2.12
C LYS A 41 -8.26 10.77 1.60
N LEU A 42 -8.47 10.61 0.30
CA LEU A 42 -8.81 9.34 -0.32
C LEU A 42 -7.87 8.98 -1.46
N THR A 43 -6.90 9.83 -1.77
CA THR A 43 -5.97 9.61 -2.90
C THR A 43 -4.76 8.82 -2.43
N THR A 44 -4.48 7.72 -3.14
CA THR A 44 -3.32 6.84 -2.90
C THR A 44 -2.31 7.00 -4.03
N THR A 45 -1.07 6.52 -3.84
CA THR A 45 -0.05 6.46 -4.89
C THR A 45 -0.60 5.76 -6.14
N GLY A 46 -0.54 6.43 -7.30
CA GLY A 46 -1.02 5.92 -8.59
C GLY A 46 -2.48 6.27 -8.93
N ASP A 47 -3.19 7.01 -8.07
CA ASP A 47 -4.52 7.53 -8.40
C ASP A 47 -4.45 8.74 -9.34
N THR A 48 -5.45 8.88 -10.23
CA THR A 48 -5.56 10.03 -11.14
C THR A 48 -6.61 11.02 -10.64
N LEU A 49 -6.21 12.27 -10.49
CA LEU A 49 -7.09 13.41 -10.23
C LEU A 49 -7.39 14.14 -11.54
N SER A 50 -8.67 14.26 -11.90
CA SER A 50 -9.11 14.95 -13.11
C SER A 50 -10.27 15.91 -12.85
N SER A 51 -10.63 16.70 -13.86
CA SER A 51 -11.85 17.51 -13.83
C SER A 51 -13.09 16.61 -13.81
N GLU A 52 -14.20 17.14 -13.28
CA GLU A 52 -15.49 16.43 -13.24
C GLU A 52 -16.12 16.31 -14.63
N ASP A 53 -15.91 17.30 -15.50
CA ASP A 53 -16.47 17.34 -16.86
C ASP A 53 -15.77 16.39 -17.84
N ASN A 54 -14.51 16.06 -17.57
CA ASN A 54 -13.70 15.18 -18.42
C ASN A 54 -12.90 14.21 -17.54
N PRO A 55 -13.51 13.09 -17.09
CA PRO A 55 -12.81 12.09 -16.31
C PRO A 55 -11.79 11.35 -17.17
N ILE A 56 -10.54 11.34 -16.72
CA ILE A 56 -9.44 10.61 -17.37
C ILE A 56 -8.79 9.74 -16.30
N ILE A 57 -8.51 8.49 -16.65
CA ILE A 57 -7.71 7.59 -15.83
C ILE A 57 -6.37 7.47 -16.55
N LEU A 58 -5.31 7.98 -15.94
CA LEU A 58 -3.95 7.73 -16.41
C LEU A 58 -3.59 6.27 -16.08
N GLU A 59 -2.65 5.70 -16.84
CA GLU A 59 -2.25 4.30 -16.76
C GLU A 59 -2.06 3.87 -15.30
N LYS A 60 -2.83 2.85 -14.91
CA LYS A 60 -2.75 2.29 -13.56
C LYS A 60 -1.43 1.53 -13.47
N MET A 61 -0.61 1.83 -12.48
CA MET A 61 0.57 1.02 -12.19
C MET A 61 0.10 -0.41 -11.85
N GLU A 62 0.39 -1.36 -12.74
CA GLU A 62 0.26 -2.78 -12.44
C GLU A 62 1.41 -3.18 -11.52
N PHE A 63 1.11 -3.34 -10.24
CA PHE A 63 2.08 -3.89 -9.30
C PHE A 63 2.08 -5.42 -9.42
N PRO A 64 3.24 -6.04 -9.66
CA PRO A 64 3.34 -7.49 -9.66
C PRO A 64 2.99 -8.05 -8.29
N ASP A 65 2.51 -9.29 -8.23
CA ASP A 65 2.27 -9.94 -6.95
C ASP A 65 3.56 -10.04 -6.13
N PRO A 66 3.46 -9.84 -4.80
CA PRO A 66 4.60 -9.95 -3.91
C PRO A 66 5.21 -11.35 -4.01
N VAL A 67 6.54 -11.41 -3.94
CA VAL A 67 7.32 -12.63 -4.15
C VAL A 67 7.70 -13.29 -2.83
N ILE A 68 7.73 -12.51 -1.75
CA ILE A 68 8.15 -12.95 -0.42
C ILE A 68 7.07 -12.60 0.60
N GLU A 69 6.78 -13.56 1.47
CA GLU A 69 5.86 -13.44 2.58
C GLU A 69 6.60 -13.68 3.89
N VAL A 70 6.31 -12.88 4.90
CA VAL A 70 6.91 -12.99 6.24
C VAL A 70 5.79 -12.94 7.27
N ALA A 71 5.76 -13.92 8.16
CA ALA A 71 4.87 -13.90 9.30
C ALA A 71 5.42 -12.95 10.37
N ILE A 72 4.57 -12.07 10.89
CA ILE A 72 4.87 -11.15 11.98
C ILE A 72 3.92 -11.43 13.15
N GLU A 73 4.52 -11.48 14.33
CA GLU A 73 3.80 -11.67 15.59
C GLU A 73 4.07 -10.50 16.55
N PRO A 74 3.01 -9.84 17.07
CA PRO A 74 3.18 -8.79 18.07
C PRO A 74 3.51 -9.41 19.44
N LYS A 75 4.51 -8.86 20.16
CA LYS A 75 4.86 -9.37 21.49
C LYS A 75 3.82 -9.03 22.58
N THR A 76 3.03 -7.98 22.38
CA THR A 76 2.04 -7.50 23.36
C THR A 76 0.73 -7.12 22.68
N LYS A 77 -0.39 -7.18 23.43
CA LYS A 77 -1.69 -6.70 22.94
C LYS A 77 -1.67 -5.21 22.55
N ALA A 78 -0.96 -4.39 23.31
CA ALA A 78 -0.79 -2.97 23.00
C ALA A 78 -0.01 -2.76 21.68
N SER A 79 0.94 -3.65 21.37
CA SER A 79 1.65 -3.65 20.10
C SER A 79 0.76 -4.10 18.93
N GLN A 80 -0.22 -4.97 19.15
CA GLN A 80 -1.14 -5.44 18.11
C GLN A 80 -1.99 -4.30 17.51
N GLU A 81 -2.56 -3.45 18.36
CA GLU A 81 -3.34 -2.28 17.91
C GLU A 81 -2.45 -1.28 17.16
N LYS A 82 -1.25 -0.98 17.67
CA LYS A 82 -0.29 -0.09 17.02
C LYS A 82 0.21 -0.65 15.69
N MET A 83 0.45 -1.96 15.63
CA MET A 83 0.86 -2.65 14.41
C MET A 83 -0.20 -2.53 13.33
N GLY A 84 -1.48 -2.74 13.65
CA GLY A 84 -2.57 -2.58 12.68
C GLY A 84 -2.64 -1.17 12.10
N ILE A 85 -2.51 -0.13 12.95
CA ILE A 85 -2.51 1.28 12.50
C ILE A 85 -1.28 1.60 11.65
N ALA A 86 -0.10 1.10 12.06
CA ALA A 86 1.15 1.35 11.35
C ALA A 86 1.18 0.66 9.98
N LEU A 87 0.76 -0.60 9.91
CA LEU A 87 0.66 -1.36 8.66
C LEU A 87 -0.34 -0.72 7.70
N ALA A 88 -1.47 -0.20 8.20
CA ALA A 88 -2.43 0.52 7.37
C ALA A 88 -1.83 1.78 6.74
N LYS A 89 -1.10 2.59 7.53
CA LYS A 89 -0.41 3.78 7.00
C LYS A 89 0.68 3.43 5.98
N LEU A 90 1.44 2.37 6.23
CA LEU A 90 2.48 1.90 5.30
C LEU A 90 1.89 1.35 4.01
N ALA A 91 0.75 0.66 4.07
CA ALA A 91 0.01 0.19 2.89
C ALA A 91 -0.62 1.35 2.09
N GLU A 92 -0.92 2.49 2.72
CA GLU A 92 -1.34 3.71 2.02
C GLU A 92 -0.17 4.39 1.29
N GLU A 93 1.05 4.30 1.83
CA GLU A 93 2.26 4.84 1.20
C GLU A 93 2.72 3.96 0.03
N ASP A 94 2.76 2.64 0.24
CA ASP A 94 3.26 1.66 -0.73
C ASP A 94 2.17 0.64 -1.15
N PRO A 95 1.61 0.76 -2.37
CA PRO A 95 0.61 -0.17 -2.89
C PRO A 95 1.19 -1.56 -3.25
N THR A 96 2.51 -1.75 -3.26
CA THR A 96 3.14 -3.06 -3.49
C THR A 96 3.14 -3.96 -2.26
N PHE A 97 2.85 -3.38 -1.09
CA PHE A 97 2.83 -4.06 0.18
C PHE A 97 1.43 -4.58 0.50
N LYS A 98 1.30 -5.90 0.68
CA LYS A 98 0.04 -6.53 1.08
C LYS A 98 0.17 -7.06 2.50
N THR A 99 -0.88 -6.88 3.30
CA THR A 99 -0.96 -7.45 4.64
C THR A 99 -2.27 -8.19 4.80
N TYR A 100 -2.23 -9.33 5.45
CA TYR A 100 -3.42 -10.10 5.76
C TYR A 100 -3.20 -10.94 7.01
N THR A 101 -4.27 -11.17 7.76
CA THR A 101 -4.22 -12.03 8.96
C THR A 101 -4.60 -13.45 8.56
N ASN A 102 -3.72 -14.41 8.83
CA ASN A 102 -4.04 -15.81 8.64
C ASN A 102 -4.96 -16.28 9.77
N GLN A 103 -6.15 -16.77 9.41
CA GLN A 103 -7.16 -17.24 10.37
C GLN A 103 -6.79 -18.57 11.05
N GLU A 104 -5.95 -19.40 10.43
CA GLU A 104 -5.55 -20.70 10.98
C GLU A 104 -4.46 -20.57 12.04
N THR A 105 -3.48 -19.68 11.80
CA THR A 105 -2.36 -19.46 12.73
C THR A 105 -2.58 -18.25 13.65
N GLY A 106 -3.54 -17.38 13.33
CA GLY A 106 -3.76 -16.12 14.03
C GLY A 106 -2.64 -15.09 13.82
N GLN A 107 -1.68 -15.37 12.94
CA GLN A 107 -0.52 -14.53 12.68
C GLN A 107 -0.83 -13.50 11.58
N THR A 108 -0.19 -12.33 11.67
CA THR A 108 -0.27 -11.32 10.61
C THR A 108 0.84 -11.61 9.60
N ILE A 109 0.48 -11.82 8.34
CA ILE A 109 1.44 -12.05 7.26
C ILE A 109 1.60 -10.75 6.48
N ILE A 110 2.86 -10.38 6.25
CA ILE A 110 3.23 -9.27 5.40
C ILE A 110 3.87 -9.81 4.11
N ALA A 111 3.47 -9.28 2.97
CA ALA A 111 3.95 -9.71 1.67
C ALA A 111 4.52 -8.51 0.91
N GLY A 112 5.71 -8.69 0.34
CA GLY A 112 6.45 -7.64 -0.35
C GLY A 112 7.22 -8.14 -1.56
N MET A 113 7.78 -7.21 -2.32
CA MET A 113 8.52 -7.51 -3.55
C MET A 113 9.91 -8.12 -3.31
N GLY A 114 10.49 -7.95 -2.13
CA GLY A 114 11.83 -8.46 -1.83
C GLY A 114 12.19 -8.37 -0.34
N GLU A 115 13.28 -9.03 0.03
CA GLU A 115 13.76 -9.11 1.42
C GLU A 115 14.09 -7.72 1.98
N LEU A 116 14.80 -6.89 1.22
CA LEU A 116 15.16 -5.53 1.62
C LEU A 116 13.92 -4.66 1.89
N HIS A 117 12.86 -4.82 1.09
CA HIS A 117 11.62 -4.08 1.33
C HIS A 117 11.04 -4.46 2.70
N LEU A 118 10.96 -5.75 3.00
CA LEU A 118 10.43 -6.24 4.27
C LEU A 118 11.30 -5.79 5.47
N GLU A 119 12.64 -5.78 5.32
CA GLU A 119 13.55 -5.27 6.35
C GLU A 119 13.31 -3.78 6.65
N ILE A 120 13.15 -2.95 5.62
CA ILE A 120 12.87 -1.51 5.79
C ILE A 120 11.52 -1.31 6.51
N ILE A 121 10.50 -2.10 6.17
CA ILE A 121 9.19 -2.02 6.82
C ILE A 121 9.28 -2.40 8.30
N VAL A 122 10.01 -3.46 8.64
CA VAL A 122 10.24 -3.86 10.04
C VAL A 122 11.01 -2.78 10.80
N ASP A 123 12.06 -2.20 10.21
CA ASP A 123 12.83 -1.13 10.82
C ASP A 123 11.97 0.13 11.05
N ARG A 124 11.13 0.51 10.08
CA ARG A 124 10.16 1.62 10.23
C ARG A 124 9.15 1.35 11.33
N LEU A 125 8.61 0.13 11.43
CA LEU A 125 7.69 -0.25 12.52
C LEU A 125 8.33 -0.12 13.90
N GLN A 126 9.60 -0.52 14.02
CA GLN A 126 10.33 -0.44 15.28
C GLN A 126 10.74 0.99 15.63
N ARG A 127 11.21 1.79 14.65
CA ARG A 127 11.69 3.16 14.87
C ARG A 127 10.56 4.19 15.01
N GLU A 128 9.62 4.19 14.07
CA GLU A 128 8.56 5.21 14.02
C GLU A 128 7.42 4.89 14.99
N PHE A 129 7.00 3.62 15.03
CA PHE A 129 5.81 3.22 15.79
C PHE A 129 6.12 2.54 17.13
N LYS A 130 7.41 2.28 17.42
CA LYS A 130 7.87 1.58 18.63
C LYS A 130 7.15 0.25 18.85
N VAL A 131 6.85 -0.44 17.75
CA VAL A 131 6.19 -1.74 17.77
C VAL A 131 7.27 -2.82 17.90
N GLU A 132 7.27 -3.52 19.03
CA GLU A 132 8.05 -4.75 19.15
C GLU A 132 7.28 -5.93 18.55
N CYS A 133 7.81 -6.44 17.45
CA CYS A 133 7.28 -7.58 16.73
C CYS A 133 8.37 -8.62 16.46
N ASN A 134 8.00 -9.90 16.52
CA ASN A 134 8.84 -11.00 16.11
C ASN A 134 8.61 -11.26 14.63
N VAL A 135 9.70 -11.40 13.89
CA VAL A 135 9.68 -11.64 12.45
C VAL A 135 10.04 -13.09 12.21
N GLY A 136 9.16 -13.81 11.52
CA GLY A 136 9.38 -15.18 11.07
C GLY A 136 10.38 -15.26 9.91
N LYS A 137 10.65 -16.47 9.43
CA LYS A 137 11.50 -16.65 8.26
C LYS A 137 10.74 -16.23 6.98
N PRO A 138 11.41 -15.57 6.02
CA PRO A 138 10.82 -15.29 4.72
C PRO A 138 10.46 -16.59 4.00
N GLN A 139 9.21 -16.66 3.56
CA GLN A 139 8.66 -17.72 2.73
C GLN A 139 8.49 -17.17 1.32
N VAL A 140 8.75 -18.02 0.32
CA VAL A 140 8.55 -17.65 -1.08
C VAL A 140 7.09 -17.91 -1.43
N ALA A 141 6.44 -16.94 -2.07
CA ALA A 141 5.09 -17.10 -2.59
C ALA A 141 5.11 -18.06 -3.79
N TYR A 142 4.86 -19.35 -3.54
CA TYR A 142 4.75 -20.35 -4.61
C TYR A 142 3.45 -20.15 -5.39
N LYS A 143 3.56 -20.10 -6.72
CA LYS A 143 2.41 -20.11 -7.63
C LYS A 143 2.30 -21.47 -8.30
N GLU A 144 1.12 -22.06 -8.27
CA GLU A 144 0.82 -23.30 -8.98
C GLU A 144 -0.02 -23.01 -10.22
N THR A 145 0.25 -23.74 -11.31
CA THR A 145 -0.57 -23.68 -12.52
C THR A 145 -0.88 -25.08 -13.02
N ILE A 146 -2.10 -25.28 -13.50
CA ILE A 146 -2.57 -26.57 -13.99
C ILE A 146 -2.03 -26.76 -15.42
N ARG A 147 -1.26 -27.82 -15.66
CA ARG A 147 -0.64 -28.07 -16.97
C ARG A 147 -1.56 -28.70 -18.01
N LYS A 148 -2.65 -29.33 -17.59
CA LYS A 148 -3.54 -30.10 -18.47
C LYS A 148 -5.00 -29.86 -18.09
N PRO A 149 -5.89 -29.66 -19.06
CA PRO A 149 -7.32 -29.63 -18.80
C PRO A 149 -7.79 -31.03 -18.39
N VAL A 150 -8.46 -31.13 -17.25
CA VAL A 150 -9.07 -32.37 -16.73
C VAL A 150 -10.55 -32.10 -16.48
N LYS A 151 -11.42 -33.02 -16.92
CA LYS A 151 -12.83 -33.02 -16.52
C LYS A 151 -12.93 -33.63 -15.11
N ALA A 152 -13.40 -32.83 -14.16
CA ALA A 152 -13.70 -33.28 -12.79
C ALA A 152 -15.15 -32.95 -12.47
N GLU A 153 -15.88 -33.91 -11.90
CA GLU A 153 -17.22 -33.68 -11.32
C GLU A 153 -17.04 -33.29 -9.85
N GLY A 154 -17.41 -32.07 -9.50
CA GLY A 154 -17.48 -31.63 -8.10
C GLY A 154 -18.80 -32.05 -7.48
N LYS A 155 -18.77 -32.90 -6.45
CA LYS A 155 -19.91 -33.07 -5.55
C LYS A 155 -19.97 -31.85 -4.63
N PHE A 156 -21.00 -31.03 -4.79
CA PHE A 156 -21.43 -30.12 -3.74
C PHE A 156 -21.88 -30.98 -2.55
N VAL A 157 -21.23 -30.81 -1.40
CA VAL A 157 -21.67 -31.33 -0.10
C VAL A 157 -22.23 -30.15 0.69
#